data_AF-A0A1S3R3J1-F1
#
_entry.id   AF-A0A1S3R3J1-F1
#
_cell.length_a   1.000
_cell.length_b   1.000
_cell.length_c   1.000
_cell.angle_alpha   90.00
_cell.angle_beta   90.00
_cell.angle_gamma   90.00
#
_symmetry.space_group_name_H-M   'P 1'
#
loop_
_entity.id
_entity.type
_entity.pdbx_description
1 polymer ?
#
loop_
_entity_poly.entity_id
_entity_poly.type
_entity_poly.pdbx_seq_one_letter_code
_entity_poly.pdbx_strand_id
1 'polypeptide(L)'
;VGAEKADRLYEDLTEPDKIRAVLQDYLDDYNMTFSKETKLVFFQDAVEHVSRIARMIRQERGNALLVGVGGTGKQSLTRLAAHMCGMRCFQIELSRGYNYDSFHEDLRRLFKMAGVEGKDMVFLFTDTQVGEGRRGERRGVCMETM
;
A
#
# COMPACT_ATOMS: atom_id res chain seq x y z
N VAL A 1 -6.25 6.57 -15.92
CA VAL A 1 -7.68 6.61 -15.50
C VAL A 1 -7.82 7.52 -14.27
N GLY A 2 -8.86 8.36 -14.19
CA GLY A 2 -9.18 9.21 -13.02
C GLY A 2 -8.84 10.70 -13.14
N ALA A 3 -9.61 11.55 -12.43
CA ALA A 3 -9.39 13.00 -12.34
C ALA A 3 -8.02 13.33 -11.69
N GLU A 4 -7.55 14.56 -11.86
CA GLU A 4 -6.35 15.10 -11.18
C GLU A 4 -6.49 14.95 -9.65
N LYS A 5 -5.38 14.76 -8.91
CA LYS A 5 -5.40 14.53 -7.46
C LYS A 5 -6.20 15.60 -6.69
N ALA A 6 -6.15 16.85 -7.16
CA ALA A 6 -6.88 17.98 -6.59
C ALA A 6 -8.41 17.90 -6.78
N ASP A 7 -8.86 17.25 -7.84
CA ASP A 7 -10.27 17.15 -8.22
C ASP A 7 -10.95 15.88 -7.70
N ARG A 8 -10.19 14.99 -7.06
CA ARG A 8 -10.70 13.75 -6.47
C ARG A 8 -11.41 14.05 -5.16
N LEU A 9 -12.69 14.39 -5.21
CA LEU A 9 -13.52 14.51 -4.02
C LEU A 9 -13.72 13.14 -3.35
N TYR A 10 -13.80 13.13 -2.03
CA TYR A 10 -14.17 11.92 -1.30
C TYR A 10 -15.70 11.81 -1.26
N GLU A 11 -16.23 10.70 -1.77
CA GLU A 11 -17.67 10.45 -1.86
C GLU A 11 -18.00 9.06 -1.31
N ASP A 12 -19.24 8.91 -0.85
CA ASP A 12 -19.74 7.66 -0.30
C ASP A 12 -19.96 6.61 -1.39
N LEU A 13 -19.81 5.35 -1.02
CA LEU A 13 -19.95 4.20 -1.91
C LEU A 13 -21.44 3.92 -2.16
N THR A 14 -22.05 4.60 -3.12
CA THR A 14 -23.48 4.43 -3.47
C THR A 14 -23.74 3.20 -4.32
N GLU A 15 -22.83 2.84 -5.22
CA GLU A 15 -22.99 1.75 -6.20
C GLU A 15 -21.77 0.81 -6.22
N PRO A 16 -21.82 -0.34 -5.51
CA PRO A 16 -20.66 -1.22 -5.33
C PRO A 16 -20.12 -1.79 -6.64
N ASP A 17 -20.98 -2.05 -7.63
CA ASP A 17 -20.55 -2.61 -8.91
C ASP A 17 -19.75 -1.62 -9.75
N LYS A 18 -20.09 -0.32 -9.69
CA LYS A 18 -19.30 0.73 -10.35
C LYS A 18 -17.90 0.83 -9.73
N ILE A 19 -17.82 0.77 -8.40
CA ILE A 19 -16.54 0.80 -7.68
C ILE A 19 -15.69 -0.41 -8.04
N ARG A 20 -16.28 -1.61 -8.13
CA ARG A 20 -15.56 -2.82 -8.55
C ARG A 20 -14.95 -2.67 -9.94
N ALA A 21 -15.70 -2.12 -10.89
CA ALA A 21 -15.19 -1.84 -12.24
C ALA A 21 -13.99 -0.88 -12.19
N VAL A 22 -14.12 0.24 -11.46
CA VAL A 22 -13.02 1.21 -11.29
C VAL A 22 -11.79 0.60 -10.63
N LEU A 23 -11.98 -0.23 -9.59
CA LEU A 23 -10.89 -0.93 -8.92
C LEU A 23 -10.20 -1.94 -9.83
N GLN A 24 -10.96 -2.58 -10.73
CA GLN A 24 -10.42 -3.48 -11.74
C GLN A 24 -9.56 -2.71 -12.75
N ASP A 25 -10.03 -1.56 -13.24
CA ASP A 25 -9.25 -0.71 -14.14
C ASP A 25 -7.93 -0.29 -13.49
N TYR A 26 -7.94 0.14 -12.22
CA TYR A 26 -6.71 0.47 -11.49
C TYR A 26 -5.80 -0.74 -11.26
N LEU A 27 -6.35 -1.93 -11.11
CA LEU A 27 -5.56 -3.16 -10.97
C LEU A 27 -4.87 -3.51 -12.28
N ASP A 28 -5.57 -3.35 -13.40
CA ASP A 28 -5.02 -3.59 -14.73
C ASP A 28 -3.93 -2.56 -15.06
N ASP A 29 -4.18 -1.28 -14.79
CA ASP A 29 -3.18 -0.20 -14.88
C ASP A 29 -1.94 -0.50 -14.02
N TYR A 30 -2.13 -0.99 -12.78
CA TYR A 30 -1.04 -1.40 -11.90
C TYR A 30 -0.24 -2.56 -12.50
N ASN A 31 -0.92 -3.59 -13.02
CA ASN A 31 -0.27 -4.76 -13.61
C ASN A 31 0.45 -4.45 -14.93
N MET A 32 0.02 -3.42 -15.67
CA MET A 32 0.76 -2.90 -16.83
C MET A 32 2.01 -2.12 -16.42
N THR A 33 1.95 -1.41 -15.30
CA THR A 33 3.05 -0.56 -14.81
C THR A 33 4.15 -1.38 -14.12
N PHE A 34 3.77 -2.43 -13.40
CA PHE A 34 4.68 -3.22 -12.58
C PHE A 34 4.84 -4.64 -13.11
N SER A 35 6.08 -5.13 -13.18
CA SER A 35 6.42 -6.46 -13.73
C SER A 35 5.87 -7.63 -12.90
N LYS A 36 5.45 -7.38 -11.66
CA LYS A 36 4.91 -8.40 -10.75
C LYS A 36 3.39 -8.36 -10.78
N GLU A 37 2.81 -9.24 -11.57
CA GLU A 37 1.37 -9.42 -11.69
C GLU A 37 0.74 -9.68 -10.30
N THR A 38 -0.22 -8.84 -9.94
CA THR A 38 -0.98 -8.93 -8.70
C THR A 38 -2.41 -9.33 -9.05
N LYS A 39 -2.81 -10.53 -8.62
CA LYS A 39 -4.16 -11.07 -8.82
C LYS A 39 -5.01 -10.77 -7.59
N LEU A 40 -5.96 -9.85 -7.72
CA LEU A 40 -6.93 -9.51 -6.69
C LEU A 40 -8.34 -9.76 -7.21
N VAL A 41 -9.21 -10.19 -6.30
CA VAL A 41 -10.65 -10.37 -6.56
C VAL A 41 -11.40 -9.42 -5.65
N PHE A 42 -12.21 -8.53 -6.22
CA PHE A 42 -12.94 -7.49 -5.49
C PHE A 42 -14.32 -7.95 -5.02
N PHE A 43 -14.35 -8.76 -3.96
CA PHE A 43 -15.56 -8.99 -3.18
C PHE A 43 -15.83 -7.82 -2.22
N GLN A 44 -17.01 -7.78 -1.59
CA GLN A 44 -17.45 -6.65 -0.78
C GLN A 44 -16.41 -6.21 0.26
N ASP A 45 -15.88 -7.14 1.07
CA ASP A 45 -14.89 -6.76 2.09
C ASP A 45 -13.60 -6.24 1.44
N ALA A 46 -13.15 -6.78 0.31
CA ALA A 46 -11.95 -6.30 -0.37
C ALA A 46 -12.12 -4.84 -0.83
N VAL A 47 -13.30 -4.50 -1.36
CA VAL A 47 -13.66 -3.13 -1.74
C VAL A 47 -13.63 -2.21 -0.52
N GLU A 48 -14.21 -2.64 0.60
CA GLU A 48 -14.20 -1.85 1.84
C GLU A 48 -12.78 -1.67 2.38
N HIS A 49 -11.97 -2.72 2.39
CA HIS A 49 -10.59 -2.65 2.89
C HIS A 49 -9.74 -1.72 2.04
N VAL A 50 -9.79 -1.83 0.70
CA VAL A 50 -9.01 -0.95 -0.17
C VAL A 50 -9.47 0.51 -0.03
N SER A 51 -10.77 0.73 0.15
CA SER A 51 -11.35 2.07 0.36
C SER A 51 -10.88 2.67 1.69
N ARG A 52 -10.83 1.88 2.77
CA ARG A 52 -10.30 2.32 4.07
C ARG A 52 -8.81 2.67 3.97
N ILE A 53 -8.03 1.83 3.29
CA ILE A 53 -6.60 2.08 3.08
C ILE A 53 -6.38 3.36 2.26
N ALA A 54 -7.08 3.50 1.13
CA ALA A 54 -6.99 4.69 0.29
C ALA A 54 -7.37 5.96 1.07
N ARG A 55 -8.41 5.90 1.91
CA ARG A 55 -8.79 7.02 2.79
C ARG A 55 -7.68 7.39 3.77
N MET A 56 -6.96 6.42 4.34
CA MET A 56 -5.83 6.69 5.23
C MET A 56 -4.62 7.25 4.49
N ILE A 57 -4.31 6.74 3.29
CA ILE A 57 -3.19 7.23 2.46
C ILE A 57 -3.39 8.69 2.04
N ARG A 58 -4.64 9.13 1.85
CA ARG A 58 -4.95 10.51 1.47
C ARG A 58 -4.79 11.53 2.60
N GLN A 59 -4.65 11.09 3.85
CA GLN A 59 -4.43 12.01 4.98
C GLN A 59 -2.98 12.46 5.02
N GLU A 60 -2.73 13.72 5.36
CA GLU A 60 -1.38 14.21 5.62
C GLU A 60 -0.76 13.40 6.77
N ARG A 61 0.41 12.78 6.51
CA ARG A 61 1.11 11.92 7.49
C ARG A 61 0.24 10.78 8.02
N GLY A 62 -0.64 10.25 7.16
CA GLY A 62 -1.48 9.09 7.44
C GLY A 62 -0.65 7.85 7.75
N ASN A 63 -0.98 7.18 8.86
CA ASN A 63 -0.38 5.94 9.31
C ASN A 63 -1.46 4.89 9.55
N ALA A 64 -1.20 3.63 9.19
CA ALA A 64 -2.11 2.54 9.53
C ALA A 64 -1.38 1.25 9.87
N LEU A 65 -1.96 0.50 10.82
CA LEU A 65 -1.60 -0.87 11.15
C LEU A 65 -2.74 -1.79 10.71
N LEU A 66 -2.52 -2.56 9.65
CA LEU A 66 -3.49 -3.52 9.14
C LEU A 66 -3.28 -4.88 9.81
N VAL A 67 -4.16 -5.22 10.74
CA VAL A 67 -4.10 -6.49 11.49
C VAL A 67 -5.00 -7.54 10.84
N GLY A 68 -4.49 -8.76 10.68
CA GLY A 68 -5.33 -9.91 10.34
C GLY A 68 -4.51 -11.16 10.05
N VAL A 69 -5.19 -12.25 9.69
CA VAL A 69 -4.54 -13.53 9.36
C VAL A 69 -3.64 -13.37 8.12
N GLY A 70 -2.56 -14.14 8.03
CA GLY A 70 -1.74 -14.18 6.82
C GLY A 70 -2.54 -14.63 5.60
N GLY A 71 -2.21 -14.11 4.41
CA GLY A 71 -2.87 -14.51 3.15
C GLY A 71 -4.12 -13.72 2.76
N THR A 72 -4.62 -12.81 3.60
CA THR A 72 -5.82 -11.99 3.30
C THR A 72 -5.57 -10.82 2.32
N GLY A 73 -4.47 -10.83 1.58
CA GLY A 73 -4.18 -9.80 0.56
C GLY A 73 -3.79 -8.42 1.08
N LYS A 74 -3.61 -8.19 2.39
CA LYS A 74 -3.31 -6.87 2.99
C LYS A 74 -2.21 -6.09 2.25
N GLN A 75 -1.04 -6.70 2.05
CA GLN A 75 0.07 -6.04 1.33
C GLN A 75 -0.32 -5.65 -0.11
N SER A 76 -1.00 -6.55 -0.83
CA SER A 76 -1.40 -6.33 -2.21
C SER A 76 -2.47 -5.22 -2.31
N LEU A 77 -3.44 -5.20 -1.39
CA LEU A 77 -4.42 -4.12 -1.28
C LEU A 77 -3.75 -2.78 -0.95
N THR A 78 -2.73 -2.75 -0.09
CA THR A 78 -1.99 -1.51 0.21
C THR A 78 -1.21 -1.00 -0.99
N ARG A 79 -0.56 -1.88 -1.77
CA ARG A 79 0.14 -1.47 -3.01
C ARG A 79 -0.84 -0.91 -4.04
N LEU A 80 -2.00 -1.56 -4.21
CA LEU A 80 -3.05 -1.07 -5.11
C LEU A 80 -3.58 0.29 -4.64
N ALA A 81 -3.90 0.44 -3.35
CA ALA A 81 -4.39 1.70 -2.81
C ALA A 81 -3.38 2.85 -2.94
N ALA A 82 -2.09 2.57 -2.77
CA ALA A 82 -1.02 3.55 -3.02
C ALA A 82 -1.00 3.98 -4.49
N HIS A 83 -1.07 3.02 -5.41
CA HIS A 83 -1.13 3.28 -6.85
C HIS A 83 -2.36 4.10 -7.25
N MET A 84 -3.54 3.77 -6.71
CA MET A 84 -4.77 4.55 -6.90
C MET A 84 -4.60 6.00 -6.44
N CYS A 85 -3.85 6.23 -5.35
CA CYS A 85 -3.56 7.57 -4.83
C CYS A 85 -2.42 8.28 -5.57
N GLY A 86 -1.81 7.65 -6.59
CA GLY A 86 -0.66 8.18 -7.33
C GLY A 86 0.66 8.17 -6.54
N MET A 87 0.71 7.46 -5.41
CA MET A 87 1.88 7.40 -4.54
C MET A 87 2.70 6.15 -4.84
N ARG A 88 4.02 6.22 -4.67
CA ARG A 88 4.91 5.07 -4.87
C ARG A 88 5.03 4.27 -3.58
N CYS A 89 4.77 2.96 -3.67
CA CYS A 89 4.92 2.06 -2.54
C CYS A 89 6.38 1.56 -2.45
N PHE A 90 7.05 1.85 -1.34
CA PHE A 90 8.37 1.34 -1.00
C PHE A 90 8.25 0.25 0.05
N GLN A 91 8.72 -0.95 -0.26
CA GLN A 91 8.73 -2.06 0.68
C GLN A 91 10.15 -2.61 0.81
N ILE A 92 10.55 -2.87 2.06
CA ILE A 92 11.82 -3.53 2.35
C ILE A 92 11.78 -4.98 1.85
N GLU A 93 12.82 -5.44 1.17
CA GLU A 93 12.95 -6.83 0.79
C GLU A 93 14.05 -7.49 1.62
N LEU A 94 13.65 -8.41 2.50
CA LEU A 94 14.61 -9.14 3.33
C LEU A 94 15.41 -10.12 2.48
N SER A 95 16.73 -10.01 2.57
CA SER A 95 17.69 -10.92 1.93
C SER A 95 18.52 -11.65 2.99
N ARG A 96 19.25 -12.70 2.58
CA ARG A 96 20.20 -13.37 3.48
C ARG A 96 21.29 -12.38 3.88
N GLY A 97 21.47 -12.18 5.19
CA GLY A 97 22.44 -11.21 5.72
C GLY A 97 21.90 -9.79 5.89
N TYR A 98 20.59 -9.58 5.70
CA TYR A 98 19.96 -8.29 6.00
C TYR A 98 20.18 -7.91 7.46
N ASN A 99 20.82 -6.77 7.68
CA ASN A 99 21.23 -6.31 9.00
C ASN A 99 20.80 -4.85 9.22
N TYR A 100 21.25 -4.28 10.34
CA TYR A 100 20.93 -2.90 10.70
C TYR A 100 21.44 -1.88 9.67
N ASP A 101 22.62 -2.12 9.07
CA ASP A 101 23.19 -1.24 8.05
C ASP A 101 22.36 -1.28 6.76
N SER A 102 21.92 -2.48 6.33
CA SER A 102 21.01 -2.64 5.19
C SER A 102 19.70 -1.89 5.38
N PHE A 103 19.14 -1.94 6.59
CA PHE A 103 17.93 -1.18 6.93
C PHE A 103 18.14 0.33 6.89
N HIS A 104 19.27 0.82 7.39
CA HIS A 104 19.63 2.23 7.26
C HIS A 104 19.79 2.67 5.81
N GLU A 105 20.36 1.82 4.95
CA GLU A 105 20.46 2.09 3.51
C GLU A 105 19.07 2.16 2.85
N ASP A 106 18.14 1.28 3.22
CA ASP A 106 16.74 1.34 2.75
C ASP A 106 16.05 2.63 3.18
N LEU A 107 16.20 3.04 4.45
CA LEU A 107 15.68 4.31 4.93
C LEU A 107 16.29 5.51 4.22
N ARG A 108 17.60 5.50 3.97
CA ARG A 108 18.27 6.56 3.19
C ARG A 108 17.70 6.66 1.78
N ARG A 109 17.43 5.52 1.13
CA ARG A 109 16.80 5.49 -0.20
C ARG A 109 15.38 6.05 -0.16
N LEU A 110 14.59 5.64 0.83
CA LEU A 110 13.23 6.14 1.05
C LEU A 110 13.23 7.67 1.25
N PHE A 111 14.04 8.18 2.18
CA PHE A 111 14.11 9.62 2.46
C PHE A 111 14.68 10.42 1.30
N LYS A 112 15.58 9.85 0.49
CA LYS A 112 16.03 10.50 -0.74
C LYS A 112 14.88 10.68 -1.73
N MET A 113 14.07 9.63 -1.95
CA MET A 113 12.92 9.71 -2.85
C MET A 113 11.84 10.68 -2.33
N ALA A 114 11.51 10.62 -1.05
CA ALA A 114 10.47 11.48 -0.47
C ALA A 114 10.96 12.93 -0.33
N GLY A 115 12.11 13.14 0.32
CA GLY A 115 12.58 14.47 0.71
C GLY A 115 13.39 15.20 -0.36
N VAL A 116 14.19 14.50 -1.17
CA VAL A 116 15.07 15.14 -2.18
C VAL A 116 14.38 15.19 -3.54
N GLU A 117 13.75 14.08 -3.95
CA GLU A 117 13.07 14.00 -5.25
C GLU A 117 11.61 14.50 -5.18
N GLY A 118 11.08 14.76 -3.98
CA GLY A 118 9.73 15.29 -3.79
C GLY A 118 8.63 14.33 -4.26
N LYS A 119 8.88 13.02 -4.21
CA LYS A 119 7.91 12.00 -4.61
C LYS A 119 7.03 11.64 -3.42
N ASP A 120 5.72 11.56 -3.66
CA ASP A 120 4.78 11.03 -2.69
C ASP A 120 5.04 9.52 -2.47
N MET A 121 5.41 9.13 -1.25
CA MET A 121 5.79 7.76 -0.93
C MET A 121 4.85 7.13 0.11
N VAL A 122 4.64 5.82 -0.03
CA VAL A 122 4.05 4.96 1.00
C VAL A 122 5.12 3.98 1.44
N PHE A 123 5.52 4.03 2.71
CA PHE A 123 6.43 3.05 3.29
C PHE A 123 5.63 1.85 3.80
N LEU A 124 5.84 0.68 3.20
CA LEU A 124 5.15 -0.56 3.54
C LEU A 124 6.10 -1.52 4.24
N PHE A 125 5.77 -1.92 5.46
CA PHE A 125 6.52 -2.96 6.16
C PHE A 125 5.62 -3.94 6.93
N THR A 126 6.15 -5.12 7.25
CA THR A 126 5.42 -6.20 7.92
C THR A 126 6.19 -6.75 9.10
N ASP A 127 5.49 -7.39 10.04
CA ASP A 127 6.10 -7.95 11.25
C ASP A 127 7.33 -8.84 10.99
N THR A 128 7.35 -9.57 9.86
CA THR A 128 8.51 -10.40 9.49
C THR A 128 9.78 -9.59 9.26
N GLN A 129 9.67 -8.29 9.02
CA GLN A 129 10.76 -7.33 8.78
C GLN A 129 11.20 -6.60 10.05
N VAL A 130 10.41 -6.69 11.13
CA VAL A 130 10.66 -6.00 12.40
C VAL A 130 11.10 -7.03 13.46
N GLY A 131 12.14 -7.81 13.17
CA GLY A 131 12.84 -8.66 14.15
C GLY A 131 12.03 -9.81 14.78
N GLU A 132 12.73 -10.75 15.41
CA GLU A 132 12.13 -11.92 16.08
C GLU A 132 11.36 -11.51 17.34
N GLY A 133 10.06 -11.30 17.22
CA GLY A 133 9.21 -10.93 18.34
C GLY A 133 7.81 -11.51 18.24
N ARG A 134 7.68 -12.80 18.55
CA ARG A 134 6.43 -13.60 18.63
C ARG A 134 5.74 -13.82 17.27
N ARG A 135 5.88 -15.04 16.75
CA ARG A 135 4.98 -15.62 15.73
C ARG A 135 3.56 -15.75 16.33
N GLY A 136 2.84 -14.64 16.43
CA GLY A 136 1.40 -14.62 16.59
C GLY A 136 0.75 -14.88 15.24
N GLU A 137 -0.37 -15.59 15.23
CA GLU A 137 -1.12 -16.01 14.03
C GLU A 137 -1.71 -14.83 13.21
N ARG A 138 -1.49 -13.58 13.65
CA ARG A 138 -1.91 -12.34 13.00
C ARG A 138 -0.66 -11.60 12.51
N ARG A 139 -0.58 -11.37 11.20
CA ARG A 139 0.48 -10.57 10.58
C ARG A 139 -0.03 -9.15 10.39
N GLY A 140 0.67 -8.18 10.96
CA GLY A 140 0.53 -6.75 10.77
C GLY A 140 1.20 -6.28 9.48
N VAL A 141 0.58 -5.29 8.86
CA VAL A 141 1.16 -4.50 7.79
C VAL A 141 1.09 -3.04 8.23
N CYS A 142 2.24 -2.42 8.41
CA CYS A 142 2.33 -1.00 8.73
C CYS A 142 2.52 -0.21 7.45
N MET A 143 1.84 0.94 7.38
CA MET A 143 2.03 1.91 6.31
C MET A 143 2.19 3.32 6.88
N GLU A 144 3.11 4.08 6.31
CA GLU A 144 3.34 5.50 6.59
C GLU A 144 3.41 6.27 5.27
N THR A 145 2.78 7.44 5.23
CA THR A 145 2.83 8.36 4.07
C THR A 145 3.84 9.47 4.33
N MET A 146 4.73 9.69 3.37
CA MET A 146 5.81 10.69 3.43
C MET A 146 5.81 11.57 2.18
#